data_AF-A0A317TZK9-F1
#
_entry.id   AF-A0A317TZK9-F1
#
_cell.length_a   1.000
_cell.length_b   1.000
_cell.length_c   1.000
_cell.angle_alpha   90.00
_cell.angle_beta   90.00
_cell.angle_gamma   90.00
#
_symmetry.space_group_name_H-M   'P 1'
#
loop_
_entity.id
_entity.type
_entity.pdbx_description
1 polymer ?
#
loop_
_entity_poly.entity_id
_entity_poly.type
_entity_poly.pdbx_seq_one_letter_code
_entity_poly.pdbx_strand_id
1 'polypeptide(L)'
;MLNRIDESSKKVIAKKDSPVVAITFYSKRTDSEPGYHTGILSEGNRQDVVRLKEGLENAAKKREEIPPKVEITLFLIPNWEKGEDYNSPNYIAAKERMIQDAKKFYGNDILIKDFLSCNVSDAELKFLRNCKAMGSVADIVKTRTIIDNQGRPCLQTDSNVTWANNNFDKLYELTFHSNTDAFNSSRCSEVYVSAHNKLVFTGSESKLPEIFAKTLVDYCTEYDSDPWHKDENCNGVYDIAFCEGMSQYGLTYRVRIDDKYKKDKTFDFYPANLDDSRYKLMPLVIACQRESWRVGMPPPKPEVLELTGKLTSDDGKSKPAVEAEINGVKYGYYHFKSLLRVYTNIPSWHAEEERYKYVHQTQDFYKMAEHARNIFVSKQDTLLCMEILARYYNTVKQEYEAGRFQTGKHTLEALSRLIPDTDAGNRLCAELFGCIVKDLHENPVRNALLPIELEHRYQRKFKVEVSPGFLQKVAPNLTGMFPFSFFPSPRPFEHLMTKETLKVIAQSVDSLPKKERQQALDFFKTLSRENLEGIKNESKTAQNAWDEQYGMVSYNSPKKGFQ
;
A
#
# COMPACT_ATOMS: atom_id res chain seq x y z
N MET A 1 -62.78 2.71 30.53
CA MET A 1 -61.66 3.60 30.90
C MET A 1 -60.42 2.73 31.08
N LEU A 2 -59.56 2.66 30.05
CA LEU A 2 -58.27 1.99 30.10
C LEU A 2 -57.22 3.08 30.38
N ASN A 3 -56.61 3.06 31.56
CA ASN A 3 -55.52 3.96 31.89
C ASN A 3 -54.28 3.55 31.11
N ARG A 4 -53.82 4.45 30.24
CA ARG A 4 -52.49 4.43 29.63
C ARG A 4 -51.44 4.54 30.72
N ILE A 5 -50.60 3.53 30.84
CA ILE A 5 -49.33 3.62 31.57
C ILE A 5 -48.34 4.24 30.59
N ASP A 6 -47.81 5.38 30.96
CA ASP A 6 -46.82 6.16 30.21
C ASP A 6 -45.47 5.42 30.27
N GLU A 7 -45.11 4.75 29.17
CA GLU A 7 -43.78 4.15 28.96
C GLU A 7 -42.76 5.25 28.65
N SER A 8 -42.47 6.11 29.62
CA SER A 8 -41.30 6.99 29.54
C SER A 8 -40.11 6.35 30.27
N SER A 9 -39.72 5.14 29.85
CA SER A 9 -38.39 4.62 30.17
C SER A 9 -37.36 5.44 29.39
N LYS A 10 -36.93 6.57 29.98
CA LYS A 10 -35.68 7.22 29.60
C LYS A 10 -34.58 6.18 29.77
N LYS A 11 -34.23 5.50 28.68
CA LYS A 11 -32.94 4.81 28.54
C LYS A 11 -31.90 5.86 28.90
N VAL A 12 -31.27 5.69 30.06
CA VAL A 12 -30.00 6.33 30.36
C VAL A 12 -29.03 5.75 29.34
N ILE A 13 -28.92 6.42 28.20
CA ILE A 13 -27.87 6.16 27.22
C ILE A 13 -26.59 6.52 27.96
N ALA A 14 -25.88 5.50 28.45
CA ALA A 14 -24.49 5.65 28.86
C ALA A 14 -23.80 6.45 27.74
N LYS A 15 -23.25 7.62 28.06
CA LYS A 15 -22.54 8.44 27.09
C LYS A 15 -21.49 7.55 26.43
N LYS A 16 -21.73 7.09 25.21
CA LYS A 16 -20.69 6.48 24.39
C LYS A 16 -19.59 7.54 24.32
N ASP A 17 -18.42 7.23 24.84
CA ASP A 17 -17.28 8.11 24.68
C ASP A 17 -17.09 8.37 23.18
N SER A 18 -17.00 9.65 22.83
CA SER A 18 -16.89 10.08 21.43
C SER A 18 -15.66 9.41 20.78
N PRO A 19 -15.80 8.86 19.56
CA PRO A 19 -14.69 8.23 18.86
C PRO A 19 -13.54 9.21 18.64
N VAL A 20 -12.35 8.70 18.32
CA VAL A 20 -11.15 9.55 18.23
C VAL A 20 -10.31 9.33 17.00
N VAL A 21 -9.76 10.44 16.50
CA VAL A 21 -8.62 10.49 15.60
C VAL A 21 -7.40 10.89 16.42
N ALA A 22 -6.41 10.02 16.49
CA ALA A 22 -5.20 10.23 17.27
C ALA A 22 -3.99 10.46 16.36
N ILE A 23 -3.33 11.59 16.54
CA ILE A 23 -2.14 12.01 15.80
C ILE A 23 -0.97 12.14 16.77
N THR A 24 0.21 11.70 16.37
CA THR A 24 1.40 11.76 17.23
C THR A 24 2.47 12.62 16.61
N PHE A 25 3.09 13.49 17.40
CA PHE A 25 4.31 14.17 17.03
C PHE A 25 5.40 13.99 18.09
N TYR A 26 6.64 14.09 17.65
CA TYR A 26 7.78 14.22 18.54
C TYR A 26 8.65 15.41 18.12
N SER A 27 9.36 15.98 19.07
CA SER A 27 10.34 17.04 18.84
C SER A 27 11.59 16.78 19.69
N LYS A 28 12.74 17.37 19.32
CA LYS A 28 13.96 17.30 20.13
C LYS A 28 14.18 18.62 20.88
N ARG A 29 14.72 18.53 22.09
CA ARG A 29 15.20 19.68 22.86
C ARG A 29 16.28 20.46 22.11
N THR A 30 16.22 21.79 22.20
CA THR A 30 17.23 22.72 21.69
C THR A 30 17.60 23.76 22.76
N ASP A 31 18.79 24.34 22.69
CA ASP A 31 19.15 25.44 23.59
C ASP A 31 18.56 26.78 23.15
N SER A 32 18.28 26.92 21.85
CA SER A 32 17.63 28.10 21.30
C SER A 32 16.16 28.13 21.69
N GLU A 33 15.67 29.33 22.01
CA GLU A 33 14.23 29.63 22.14
C GLU A 33 13.46 29.12 20.90
N PRO A 34 12.32 28.41 21.07
CA PRO A 34 11.54 28.23 22.31
C PRO A 34 11.97 27.03 23.19
N GLY A 35 13.11 26.41 22.91
CA GLY A 35 13.64 25.25 23.64
C GLY A 35 13.35 23.89 22.99
N TYR A 36 12.76 23.88 21.79
CA TYR A 36 12.48 22.68 21.02
C TYR A 36 12.40 22.99 19.52
N HIS A 37 12.56 21.98 18.67
CA HIS A 37 12.35 22.15 17.23
C HIS A 37 10.87 22.36 16.90
N THR A 38 10.55 23.49 16.27
CA THR A 38 9.18 23.94 15.98
C THR A 38 8.58 23.33 14.71
N GLY A 39 9.21 22.34 14.08
CA GLY A 39 8.71 21.71 12.84
C GLY A 39 7.30 21.11 12.98
N ILE A 40 6.90 20.73 14.19
CA ILE A 40 5.53 20.28 14.51
C ILE A 40 4.49 21.40 14.43
N LEU A 41 4.91 22.68 14.45
CA LEU A 41 4.08 23.88 14.37
C LEU A 41 4.20 24.54 12.99
N SER A 42 4.24 23.73 11.94
CA SER A 42 4.21 24.24 10.56
C SER A 42 2.78 24.43 10.07
N GLU A 43 2.58 25.43 9.21
CA GLU A 43 1.27 25.70 8.62
C GLU A 43 0.74 24.51 7.80
N GLY A 44 1.64 23.77 7.12
CA GLY A 44 1.26 22.55 6.40
C GLY A 44 0.67 21.48 7.33
N ASN A 45 1.31 21.21 8.47
CA ASN A 45 0.77 20.28 9.46
C ASN A 45 -0.59 20.74 10.00
N ARG A 46 -0.75 22.04 10.26
CA ARG A 46 -2.04 22.61 10.71
C ARG A 46 -3.13 22.37 9.69
N GLN A 47 -2.87 22.68 8.42
CA GLN A 47 -3.83 22.51 7.34
C GLN A 47 -4.24 21.04 7.16
N ASP A 48 -3.30 20.11 7.27
CA ASP A 48 -3.58 18.68 7.15
C ASP A 48 -4.46 18.18 8.31
N VAL A 49 -4.16 18.58 9.55
CA VAL A 49 -4.94 18.24 10.74
C VAL A 49 -6.37 18.82 10.66
N VAL A 50 -6.50 20.11 10.32
CA VAL A 50 -7.80 20.78 10.21
C VAL A 50 -8.64 20.19 9.09
N ARG A 51 -8.03 19.92 7.92
CA ARG A 51 -8.72 19.29 6.78
C ARG A 51 -9.27 17.92 7.15
N LEU A 52 -8.50 17.11 7.88
CA LEU A 52 -8.96 15.80 8.37
C LEU A 52 -10.13 15.94 9.37
N LYS A 53 -10.01 16.88 10.33
CA LYS A 53 -11.07 17.16 11.32
C LYS A 53 -12.37 17.54 10.63
N GLU A 54 -12.35 18.61 9.82
CA GLU A 54 -13.53 19.14 9.15
C GLU A 54 -14.13 18.11 8.18
N GLY A 55 -13.28 17.36 7.48
CA GLY A 55 -13.69 16.27 6.60
C GLY A 55 -14.50 15.20 7.32
N LEU A 56 -14.02 14.73 8.48
CA LEU A 56 -14.69 13.70 9.27
C LEU A 56 -15.92 14.24 10.01
N GLU A 57 -15.90 15.50 10.45
CA GLU A 57 -17.07 16.17 11.03
C GLU A 57 -18.21 16.28 10.00
N ASN A 58 -17.88 16.68 8.77
CA ASN A 58 -18.84 16.74 7.68
C ASN A 58 -19.39 15.35 7.32
N ALA A 59 -18.53 14.32 7.29
CA ALA A 59 -18.94 12.95 7.04
C ALA A 59 -19.87 12.39 8.12
N ALA A 60 -19.59 12.69 9.40
CA ALA A 60 -20.43 12.33 10.54
C ALA A 60 -21.79 13.04 10.46
N LYS A 61 -21.78 14.36 10.20
CA LYS A 61 -23.00 15.17 10.10
C LYS A 61 -23.92 14.69 8.99
N LYS A 62 -23.37 14.33 7.82
CA LYS A 62 -24.13 13.74 6.71
C LYS A 62 -24.83 12.42 7.08
N ARG A 63 -24.32 11.71 8.09
CA ARG A 63 -24.83 10.43 8.59
C ARG A 63 -25.63 10.56 9.88
N GLU A 64 -25.79 11.76 10.41
CA GLU A 64 -26.40 12.02 11.72
C GLU A 64 -25.70 11.28 12.88
N GLU A 65 -24.38 11.07 12.75
CA GLU A 65 -23.56 10.37 13.74
C GLU A 65 -22.64 11.31 14.53
N ILE A 66 -22.02 10.77 15.59
CA ILE A 66 -21.12 11.53 16.48
C ILE A 66 -19.79 11.79 15.74
N PRO A 67 -19.35 13.05 15.58
CA PRO A 67 -18.05 13.33 15.00
C PRO A 67 -16.93 12.87 15.94
N PRO A 68 -15.82 12.35 15.40
CA PRO A 68 -14.67 11.99 16.21
C PRO A 68 -13.98 13.24 16.75
N LYS A 69 -13.47 13.17 17.97
CA LYS A 69 -12.56 14.19 18.50
C LYS A 69 -11.17 13.97 17.93
N VAL A 70 -10.47 15.07 17.66
CA VAL A 70 -9.06 15.01 17.25
C VAL A 70 -8.17 15.22 18.47
N GLU A 71 -7.23 14.31 18.65
CA GLU A 71 -6.25 14.35 19.73
C GLU A 71 -4.85 14.34 19.12
N ILE A 72 -3.95 15.19 19.65
CA ILE A 72 -2.55 15.23 19.28
C ILE A 72 -1.71 14.90 20.52
N THR A 73 -0.99 13.78 20.49
CA THR A 73 -0.03 13.40 21.52
C THR A 73 1.36 13.91 21.14
N LEU A 74 1.98 14.70 22.03
CA LEU A 74 3.29 15.30 21.82
C LEU A 74 4.32 14.68 22.75
N PHE A 75 5.48 14.30 22.19
CA PHE A 75 6.65 13.89 22.97
C PHE A 75 7.84 14.81 22.71
N LEU A 76 8.34 15.49 23.75
CA LEU A 76 9.62 16.19 23.68
C LEU A 76 10.73 15.24 24.12
N ILE A 77 11.73 15.02 23.28
CA ILE A 77 12.90 14.21 23.57
C ILE A 77 13.92 15.07 24.34
N PRO A 78 14.30 14.70 25.58
CA PRO A 78 15.35 15.37 26.33
C PRO A 78 16.69 15.47 25.57
N ASN A 79 17.50 16.48 25.90
CA ASN A 79 18.87 16.53 25.38
C ASN A 79 19.78 15.58 26.18
N TRP A 80 19.70 14.30 25.82
CA TRP A 80 20.47 13.22 26.45
C TRP A 80 21.97 13.47 26.49
N GLU A 81 22.52 14.09 25.43
CA GLU A 81 23.96 14.36 25.30
C GLU A 81 24.46 15.39 26.33
N LYS A 82 23.55 16.18 26.89
CA LYS A 82 23.83 17.14 27.97
C LYS A 82 23.51 16.60 29.36
N GLY A 83 23.15 15.32 29.46
CA GLY A 83 22.71 14.71 30.72
C GLY A 83 21.34 15.18 31.19
N GLU A 84 20.51 15.78 30.32
CA GLU A 84 19.11 16.04 30.66
C GLU A 84 18.36 14.71 30.80
N ASP A 85 17.30 14.74 31.61
CA ASP A 85 16.33 13.68 31.78
C ASP A 85 14.90 14.23 31.83
N TYR A 86 13.92 13.34 32.06
CA TYR A 86 12.51 13.71 32.12
C TYR A 86 12.15 14.67 33.26
N ASN A 87 13.02 14.79 34.28
CA ASN A 87 12.80 15.61 35.47
C ASN A 87 13.64 16.89 35.47
N SER A 88 14.50 17.07 34.47
CA SER A 88 15.39 18.22 34.36
C SER A 88 14.57 19.51 34.24
N PRO A 89 14.81 20.56 35.05
CA PRO A 89 13.99 21.77 35.05
C PRO A 89 13.86 22.44 33.67
N ASN A 90 14.95 22.50 32.92
CA ASN A 90 14.97 23.07 31.56
C ASN A 90 14.14 22.24 30.58
N TYR A 91 14.15 20.92 30.73
CA TYR A 91 13.33 20.02 29.92
C TYR A 91 11.84 20.22 30.22
N ILE A 92 11.47 20.24 31.50
CA ILE A 92 10.08 20.45 31.94
C ILE A 92 9.55 21.79 31.40
N ALA A 93 10.32 22.87 31.56
CA ALA A 93 9.94 24.20 31.07
C ALA A 93 9.74 24.23 29.54
N ALA A 94 10.66 23.61 28.78
CA ALA A 94 10.54 23.52 27.32
C ALA A 94 9.35 22.66 26.89
N LYS A 95 9.08 21.54 27.59
CA LYS A 95 7.94 20.65 27.34
C LYS A 95 6.62 21.38 27.58
N GLU A 96 6.48 22.04 28.72
CA GLU A 96 5.29 22.83 29.05
C GLU A 96 5.05 23.92 28.00
N ARG A 97 6.10 24.64 27.60
CA ARG A 97 6.01 25.63 26.52
C ARG A 97 5.55 25.02 25.20
N MET A 98 6.13 23.89 24.79
CA MET A 98 5.72 23.17 23.58
C MET A 98 4.23 22.79 23.60
N ILE A 99 3.73 22.29 24.73
CA ILE A 99 2.31 21.94 24.88
C ILE A 99 1.42 23.20 24.76
N GLN A 100 1.78 24.31 25.40
CA GLN A 100 1.01 25.55 25.32
C GLN A 100 1.02 26.17 23.93
N ASP A 101 2.19 26.21 23.28
CA ASP A 101 2.33 26.69 21.92
C ASP A 101 1.49 25.85 20.95
N ALA A 102 1.50 24.52 21.08
CA ALA A 102 0.66 23.63 20.29
C ALA A 102 -0.84 23.85 20.53
N LYS A 103 -1.29 24.03 21.78
CA LYS A 103 -2.69 24.35 22.09
C LYS A 103 -3.14 25.64 21.41
N LYS A 104 -2.30 26.68 21.47
CA LYS A 104 -2.55 27.95 20.79
C LYS A 104 -2.56 27.81 19.27
N PHE A 105 -1.65 27.02 18.72
CA PHE A 105 -1.45 26.88 17.28
C PHE A 105 -2.54 26.05 16.60
N TYR A 106 -2.91 24.91 17.18
CA TYR A 106 -3.92 23.99 16.65
C TYR A 106 -5.36 24.38 17.05
N GLY A 107 -5.53 25.15 18.12
CA GLY A 107 -6.82 25.64 18.60
C GLY A 107 -7.47 24.76 19.66
N ASN A 108 -8.49 25.31 20.33
CA ASN A 108 -9.13 24.68 21.50
C ASN A 108 -9.99 23.46 21.18
N ASP A 109 -10.39 23.29 19.92
CA ASP A 109 -11.21 22.16 19.47
C ASP A 109 -10.39 20.88 19.24
N ILE A 110 -9.06 20.96 19.36
CA ILE A 110 -8.12 19.85 19.23
C ILE A 110 -7.47 19.60 20.59
N LEU A 111 -7.57 18.37 21.08
CA LEU A 111 -7.02 18.01 22.38
C LEU A 111 -5.51 17.75 22.26
N ILE A 112 -4.70 18.60 22.89
CA ILE A 112 -3.25 18.40 22.98
C ILE A 112 -2.91 17.63 24.26
N LYS A 113 -2.23 16.49 24.11
CA LYS A 113 -1.77 15.60 25.19
C LYS A 113 -0.25 15.61 25.29
N ASP A 114 0.26 15.49 26.50
CA ASP A 114 1.67 15.20 26.77
C ASP A 114 1.84 13.68 26.86
N PHE A 115 2.74 13.12 26.05
CA PHE A 115 3.07 11.70 26.09
C PHE A 115 3.45 11.23 27.50
N LEU A 116 4.21 12.03 28.26
CA LEU A 116 4.63 11.66 29.62
C LEU A 116 3.48 11.75 30.66
N SER A 117 2.33 12.32 30.29
CA SER A 117 1.14 12.32 31.13
C SER A 117 0.20 11.14 30.85
N CYS A 118 0.51 10.33 29.84
CA CYS A 118 -0.18 9.09 29.55
C CYS A 118 0.29 7.94 30.46
N ASN A 119 -0.37 6.78 30.37
CA ASN A 119 0.02 5.57 31.10
C ASN A 119 1.21 4.86 30.43
N VAL A 120 2.32 5.58 30.27
CA VAL A 120 3.58 5.04 29.73
C VAL A 120 4.25 4.19 30.80
N SER A 121 4.70 2.99 30.44
CA SER A 121 5.38 2.08 31.36
C SER A 121 6.82 2.51 31.62
N ASP A 122 7.36 2.09 32.77
CA ASP A 122 8.77 2.29 33.10
C ASP A 122 9.72 1.67 32.07
N ALA A 123 9.34 0.52 31.48
CA ALA A 123 10.11 -0.14 30.44
C ALA A 123 10.24 0.74 29.18
N GLU A 124 9.15 1.35 28.74
CA GLU A 124 9.17 2.28 27.60
C GLU A 124 10.00 3.53 27.89
N LEU A 125 9.82 4.14 29.08
CA LEU A 125 10.61 5.32 29.47
C LEU A 125 12.10 5.00 29.55
N LYS A 126 12.45 3.82 30.08
CA LYS A 126 13.83 3.35 30.16
C LYS A 126 14.43 3.12 28.77
N PHE A 127 13.69 2.47 27.87
CA PHE A 127 14.13 2.25 26.50
C PHE A 127 14.32 3.57 25.73
N LEU A 128 13.38 4.51 25.86
CA LEU A 128 13.46 5.83 25.20
C LEU A 128 14.65 6.67 25.67
N ARG A 129 15.17 6.42 26.88
CA ARG A 129 16.37 7.10 27.38
C ARG A 129 17.57 6.77 26.50
N ASN A 130 18.22 7.83 26.01
CA ASN A 130 19.36 7.77 25.07
C ASN A 130 19.06 7.09 23.72
N CYS A 131 17.77 6.91 23.37
CA CYS A 131 17.39 6.32 22.09
C CYS A 131 17.62 7.34 20.96
N LYS A 132 18.55 7.02 20.04
CA LYS A 132 18.84 7.80 18.83
C LYS A 132 18.01 7.34 17.62
N ALA A 133 17.44 6.14 17.68
CA ALA A 133 16.49 5.58 16.72
C ALA A 133 15.17 6.38 16.68
N MET A 134 15.10 7.45 15.89
CA MET A 134 13.90 8.30 15.83
C MET A 134 12.66 7.58 15.27
N GLY A 135 12.86 6.56 14.42
CA GLY A 135 11.79 5.64 14.01
C GLY A 135 11.18 4.93 15.21
N SER A 136 12.02 4.30 16.03
CA SER A 136 11.58 3.62 17.26
C SER A 136 10.87 4.57 18.23
N VAL A 137 11.35 5.80 18.39
CA VAL A 137 10.66 6.82 19.21
C VAL A 137 9.25 7.08 18.69
N ALA A 138 9.11 7.33 17.38
CA ALA A 138 7.81 7.58 16.76
C ALA A 138 6.87 6.38 16.96
N ASP A 139 7.37 5.16 16.75
CA ASP A 139 6.58 3.95 16.78
C ASP A 139 6.16 3.54 18.20
N ILE A 140 6.96 3.86 19.24
CA ILE A 140 6.54 3.76 20.65
C ILE A 140 5.37 4.71 20.91
N VAL A 141 5.49 5.99 20.55
CA VAL A 141 4.45 6.99 20.82
C VAL A 141 3.14 6.62 20.11
N LYS A 142 3.20 6.14 18.86
CA LYS A 142 2.04 5.68 18.09
C LYS A 142 1.37 4.46 18.73
N THR A 143 2.17 3.44 19.05
CA THR A 143 1.66 2.19 19.61
C THR A 143 1.04 2.44 20.99
N ARG A 144 1.70 3.24 21.84
CA ARG A 144 1.15 3.70 23.13
C ARG A 144 -0.15 4.47 22.96
N THR A 145 -0.26 5.32 21.95
CA THR A 145 -1.50 6.06 21.67
C THR A 145 -2.65 5.13 21.29
N ILE A 146 -2.39 4.02 20.59
CA ILE A 146 -3.40 2.98 20.32
C ILE A 146 -3.80 2.27 21.63
N ILE A 147 -2.82 1.96 22.49
CA ILE A 147 -3.05 1.31 23.79
C ILE A 147 -3.91 2.18 24.72
N ASP A 148 -3.58 3.47 24.83
CA ASP A 148 -4.30 4.43 25.68
C ASP A 148 -5.76 4.64 25.25
N ASN A 149 -6.10 4.25 24.03
CA ASN A 149 -7.43 4.35 23.44
C ASN A 149 -8.24 3.03 23.52
N GLN A 150 -7.75 2.03 24.26
CA GLN A 150 -8.46 0.77 24.45
C GLN A 150 -9.92 0.97 24.88
N GLY A 151 -10.83 0.20 24.29
CA GLY A 151 -12.27 0.30 24.58
C GLY A 151 -13.00 1.40 23.80
N ARG A 152 -12.28 2.26 23.05
CA ARG A 152 -12.84 3.36 22.27
C ARG A 152 -12.50 3.21 20.79
N PRO A 153 -13.42 3.53 19.86
CA PRO A 153 -13.09 3.55 18.44
C PRO A 153 -12.02 4.62 18.16
N CYS A 154 -10.86 4.21 17.65
CA CYS A 154 -9.71 5.08 17.49
C CYS A 154 -9.03 4.88 16.14
N LEU A 155 -8.90 5.96 15.37
CA LEU A 155 -8.07 6.06 14.17
C LEU A 155 -6.72 6.69 14.54
N GLN A 156 -5.68 5.89 14.67
CA GLN A 156 -4.31 6.41 14.76
C GLN A 156 -3.80 6.69 13.33
N THR A 157 -3.31 7.91 13.12
CA THR A 157 -2.73 8.34 11.84
C THR A 157 -1.52 9.25 12.02
N ASP A 158 -0.60 9.21 11.06
CA ASP A 158 0.47 10.22 10.97
C ASP A 158 -0.10 11.52 10.38
N SER A 159 0.51 12.65 10.73
CA SER A 159 0.11 13.97 10.22
C SER A 159 0.37 14.16 8.72
N ASN A 160 1.29 13.37 8.16
CA ASN A 160 1.72 13.48 6.76
C ASN A 160 1.11 12.41 5.85
N VAL A 161 0.06 11.72 6.31
CA VAL A 161 -0.68 10.79 5.45
C VAL A 161 -1.40 11.60 4.38
N THR A 162 -1.04 11.35 3.12
CA THR A 162 -1.74 11.91 1.98
C THR A 162 -3.04 11.14 1.74
N TRP A 163 -4.15 11.71 2.20
CA TRP A 163 -5.50 11.15 2.01
C TRP A 163 -5.90 11.19 0.54
N ALA A 164 -6.04 10.02 -0.06
CA ALA A 164 -6.48 9.88 -1.45
C ALA A 164 -7.82 10.59 -1.68
N ASN A 165 -7.86 11.50 -2.66
CA ASN A 165 -9.06 12.27 -3.05
C ASN A 165 -9.74 13.07 -1.94
N ASN A 166 -9.13 13.24 -0.77
CA ASN A 166 -9.81 13.79 0.41
C ASN A 166 -11.18 13.10 0.67
N ASN A 167 -11.30 11.79 0.40
CA ASN A 167 -12.56 11.05 0.52
C ASN A 167 -12.87 10.70 1.99
N PHE A 168 -13.16 11.74 2.78
CA PHE A 168 -13.44 11.60 4.21
C PHE A 168 -14.77 10.90 4.52
N ASP A 169 -15.73 10.95 3.59
CA ASP A 169 -16.96 10.16 3.66
C ASP A 169 -16.66 8.66 3.69
N LYS A 170 -15.79 8.19 2.79
CA LYS A 170 -15.37 6.79 2.76
C LYS A 170 -14.47 6.43 3.93
N LEU A 171 -13.59 7.33 4.36
CA LEU A 171 -12.79 7.14 5.57
C LEU A 171 -13.68 6.91 6.79
N TYR A 172 -14.69 7.76 6.99
CA TYR A 172 -15.64 7.64 8.09
C TYR A 172 -16.43 6.32 8.03
N GLU A 173 -16.93 5.95 6.85
CA GLU A 173 -17.65 4.70 6.61
C GLU A 173 -16.81 3.46 7.02
N LEU A 174 -15.55 3.42 6.56
CA LEU A 174 -14.67 2.28 6.79
C LEU A 174 -14.11 2.22 8.23
N THR A 175 -14.23 3.29 8.99
CA THR A 175 -13.72 3.40 10.37
C THR A 175 -14.88 3.50 11.34
N PHE A 176 -15.26 4.73 11.71
CA PHE A 176 -16.19 5.07 12.78
C PHE A 176 -17.59 4.48 12.60
N HIS A 177 -18.11 4.43 11.37
CA HIS A 177 -19.42 3.83 11.10
C HIS A 177 -19.38 2.29 11.27
N SER A 178 -18.32 1.64 10.79
CA SER A 178 -18.20 0.18 10.90
C SER A 178 -17.91 -0.29 12.33
N ASN A 179 -17.16 0.50 13.10
CA ASN A 179 -16.65 0.18 14.43
C ASN A 179 -15.93 -1.19 14.53
N THR A 180 -15.39 -1.68 13.41
CA THR A 180 -14.52 -2.86 13.33
C THR A 180 -13.12 -2.42 12.96
N ASP A 181 -12.12 -3.11 13.48
CA ASP A 181 -10.72 -2.89 13.11
C ASP A 181 -10.53 -2.73 11.59
N ALA A 182 -9.72 -1.74 11.21
CA ALA A 182 -9.44 -1.43 9.82
C ALA A 182 -7.98 -1.00 9.66
N PHE A 183 -7.28 -1.59 8.69
CA PHE A 183 -5.85 -1.43 8.55
C PHE A 183 -5.47 -1.01 7.13
N ASN A 184 -4.34 -0.32 7.07
CA ASN A 184 -3.62 -0.11 5.84
C ASN A 184 -2.43 -1.10 5.75
N SER A 185 -1.98 -1.35 4.52
CA SER A 185 -0.69 -1.97 4.27
C SER A 185 0.11 -1.09 3.32
N SER A 186 1.41 -1.28 3.30
CA SER A 186 2.27 -0.56 2.39
C SER A 186 3.34 -1.49 1.87
N ARG A 187 3.81 -1.18 0.67
CA ARG A 187 5.06 -1.71 0.22
C ARG A 187 6.16 -1.04 1.06
N CYS A 188 6.80 -1.77 1.96
CA CYS A 188 7.87 -1.24 2.82
C CYS A 188 9.27 -1.43 2.20
N SER A 189 9.38 -2.36 1.25
CA SER A 189 10.61 -2.63 0.53
C SER A 189 10.31 -3.14 -0.88
N GLU A 190 11.35 -3.39 -1.67
CA GLU A 190 11.20 -4.08 -2.96
C GLU A 190 10.77 -5.55 -2.77
N VAL A 191 10.71 -6.02 -1.52
CA VAL A 191 10.69 -7.43 -1.11
C VAL A 191 9.28 -7.90 -0.74
N TYR A 192 8.51 -7.14 0.05
CA TYR A 192 7.17 -7.56 0.47
C TYR A 192 6.25 -6.38 0.85
N VAL A 193 4.96 -6.69 1.04
CA VAL A 193 3.93 -5.76 1.54
C VAL A 193 3.72 -5.99 3.03
N SER A 194 3.96 -4.97 3.85
CA SER A 194 3.85 -5.05 5.31
C SER A 194 2.59 -4.34 5.80
N ALA A 195 2.07 -4.78 6.95
CA ALA A 195 1.11 -4.00 7.71
C ALA A 195 1.76 -2.67 8.10
N HIS A 196 1.06 -1.54 7.94
CA HIS A 196 1.67 -0.24 8.23
C HIS A 196 0.99 0.44 9.43
N ASN A 197 1.81 0.89 10.38
CA ASN A 197 1.39 1.63 11.57
C ASN A 197 1.10 3.14 11.33
N LYS A 198 0.85 3.54 10.08
CA LYS A 198 0.54 4.94 9.72
C LYS A 198 -0.94 5.22 9.69
N LEU A 199 -1.74 4.16 9.56
CA LEU A 199 -3.18 4.25 9.47
C LEU A 199 -3.77 2.97 10.06
N VAL A 200 -4.10 3.05 11.34
CA VAL A 200 -4.59 1.93 12.14
C VAL A 200 -5.87 2.36 12.81
N PHE A 201 -6.98 1.74 12.43
CA PHE A 201 -8.24 1.90 13.13
C PHE A 201 -8.48 0.70 14.03
N THR A 202 -8.75 0.95 15.30
CA THR A 202 -9.21 -0.04 16.27
C THR A 202 -10.65 0.26 16.64
N GLY A 203 -11.52 -0.75 16.56
CA GLY A 203 -12.89 -0.65 17.06
C GLY A 203 -12.94 -0.71 18.59
N SER A 204 -14.09 -0.40 19.18
CA SER A 204 -14.26 -0.44 20.65
C SER A 204 -13.99 -1.81 21.27
N GLU A 205 -14.14 -2.90 20.50
CA GLU A 205 -13.94 -4.28 20.96
C GLU A 205 -12.61 -4.89 20.47
N SER A 206 -11.70 -4.06 19.93
CA SER A 206 -10.41 -4.54 19.44
C SER A 206 -9.58 -5.17 20.56
N LYS A 207 -8.99 -6.33 20.29
CA LYS A 207 -8.00 -6.96 21.18
C LYS A 207 -6.58 -6.47 20.93
N LEU A 208 -6.38 -5.72 19.85
CA LEU A 208 -5.06 -5.27 19.43
C LEU A 208 -4.37 -4.35 20.47
N PRO A 209 -5.05 -3.42 21.15
CA PRO A 209 -4.45 -2.63 22.22
C PRO A 209 -3.81 -3.46 23.34
N GLU A 210 -4.47 -4.54 23.79
CA GLU A 210 -3.94 -5.42 24.84
C GLU A 210 -2.70 -6.19 24.35
N ILE A 211 -2.74 -6.70 23.12
CA ILE A 211 -1.60 -7.39 22.50
C ILE A 211 -0.41 -6.43 22.36
N PHE A 212 -0.63 -5.22 21.87
CA PHE A 212 0.41 -4.21 21.74
C PHE A 212 0.99 -3.78 23.09
N ALA A 213 0.16 -3.66 24.13
CA ALA A 213 0.67 -3.35 25.47
C ALA A 213 1.69 -4.38 25.93
N LYS A 214 1.45 -5.67 25.66
CA LYS A 214 2.39 -6.75 25.96
C LYS A 214 3.63 -6.70 25.06
N THR A 215 3.48 -6.72 23.74
CA THR A 215 4.63 -6.82 22.82
C THR A 215 5.56 -5.62 22.90
N LEU A 216 5.01 -4.42 23.16
CA LEU A 216 5.80 -3.21 23.35
C LEU A 216 6.65 -3.26 24.64
N VAL A 217 6.06 -3.70 25.76
CA VAL A 217 6.77 -3.83 27.04
C VAL A 217 7.84 -4.92 26.96
N ASP A 218 7.52 -6.07 26.35
CA ASP A 218 8.48 -7.17 26.17
C ASP A 218 9.69 -6.68 25.36
N TYR A 219 9.45 -6.03 24.21
CA TYR A 219 10.52 -5.47 23.38
C TYR A 219 11.35 -4.43 24.15
N CYS A 220 10.71 -3.47 24.82
CA CYS A 220 11.43 -2.44 25.55
C CYS A 220 12.26 -3.03 26.68
N THR A 221 11.80 -4.10 27.32
CA THR A 221 12.53 -4.78 28.41
C THR A 221 13.71 -5.60 27.88
N GLU A 222 13.50 -6.37 26.82
CA GLU A 222 14.53 -7.24 26.24
C GLU A 222 15.67 -6.44 25.60
N TYR A 223 15.35 -5.39 24.84
CA TYR A 223 16.32 -4.68 24.00
C TYR A 223 16.83 -3.37 24.61
N ASP A 224 16.45 -3.00 25.84
CA ASP A 224 16.94 -1.77 26.50
C ASP A 224 18.47 -1.73 26.62
N SER A 225 19.10 -2.88 26.85
CA SER A 225 20.53 -3.03 27.03
C SER A 225 21.31 -3.23 25.72
N ASP A 226 20.63 -3.47 24.60
CA ASP A 226 21.25 -3.63 23.29
C ASP A 226 21.40 -2.26 22.60
N PRO A 227 22.63 -1.73 22.44
CA PRO A 227 22.85 -0.43 21.81
C PRO A 227 22.37 -0.37 20.35
N TRP A 228 22.33 -1.50 19.64
CA TRP A 228 21.92 -1.52 18.24
C TRP A 228 20.45 -1.12 18.08
N HIS A 229 19.57 -1.51 19.01
CA HIS A 229 18.15 -1.16 18.99
C HIS A 229 17.87 0.31 19.31
N LYS A 230 18.87 1.02 19.85
CA LYS A 230 18.80 2.46 20.15
C LYS A 230 19.58 3.31 19.14
N ASP A 231 20.29 2.71 18.20
CA ASP A 231 21.08 3.40 17.18
C ASP A 231 20.20 4.10 16.13
N GLU A 232 20.66 5.21 15.58
CA GLU A 232 19.91 6.01 14.60
C GLU A 232 19.51 5.25 13.33
N ASN A 233 20.19 4.15 13.01
CA ASN A 233 19.94 3.34 11.83
C ASN A 233 18.95 2.18 12.05
N CYS A 234 18.46 1.99 13.28
CA CYS A 234 17.53 0.90 13.61
C CYS A 234 16.08 1.38 13.75
N ASN A 235 15.12 0.55 13.31
CA ASN A 235 13.70 0.73 13.63
C ASN A 235 13.05 -0.57 14.16
N GLY A 236 13.66 -1.15 15.19
CA GLY A 236 13.22 -2.44 15.73
C GLY A 236 11.82 -2.42 16.38
N VAL A 237 11.30 -1.27 16.82
CA VAL A 237 9.95 -1.20 17.40
C VAL A 237 8.88 -1.52 16.36
N TYR A 238 8.99 -0.96 15.15
CA TYR A 238 8.07 -1.31 14.06
C TYR A 238 8.21 -2.78 13.67
N ASP A 239 9.43 -3.23 13.42
CA ASP A 239 9.69 -4.57 12.89
C ASP A 239 9.40 -5.68 13.90
N ILE A 240 9.65 -5.47 15.20
CA ILE A 240 9.63 -6.53 16.21
C ILE A 240 8.52 -6.35 17.24
N ALA A 241 8.13 -5.12 17.62
CA ALA A 241 7.05 -4.94 18.60
C ALA A 241 5.67 -4.82 17.94
N PHE A 242 5.55 -3.89 16.97
CA PHE A 242 4.29 -3.65 16.26
C PHE A 242 3.94 -4.84 15.35
N CYS A 243 4.85 -5.25 14.47
CA CYS A 243 4.58 -6.32 13.51
C CYS A 243 4.37 -7.70 14.18
N GLU A 244 5.06 -7.99 15.28
CA GLU A 244 4.79 -9.19 16.09
C GLU A 244 3.41 -9.12 16.76
N GLY A 245 3.00 -7.95 17.27
CA GLY A 245 1.64 -7.77 17.80
C GLY A 245 0.56 -7.98 16.73
N MET A 246 0.80 -7.49 15.51
CA MET A 246 -0.08 -7.76 14.36
C MET A 246 -0.10 -9.27 14.01
N SER A 247 1.03 -9.96 14.12
CA SER A 247 1.17 -11.40 13.88
C SER A 247 0.39 -12.22 14.90
N GLN A 248 0.51 -11.89 16.20
CA GLN A 248 -0.26 -12.52 17.28
C GLN A 248 -1.77 -12.30 17.12
N TYR A 249 -2.18 -11.23 16.45
CA TYR A 249 -3.58 -10.95 16.12
C TYR A 249 -4.04 -11.54 14.77
N GLY A 250 -3.17 -12.28 14.07
CA GLY A 250 -3.46 -12.97 12.80
C GLY A 250 -3.50 -12.07 11.56
N LEU A 251 -3.01 -10.82 11.67
CA LEU A 251 -3.03 -9.84 10.58
C LEU A 251 -1.77 -9.89 9.71
N THR A 252 -0.67 -10.41 10.25
CA THR A 252 0.56 -10.65 9.49
C THR A 252 0.99 -12.10 9.65
N TYR A 253 1.80 -12.57 8.73
CA TYR A 253 2.56 -13.80 8.93
C TYR A 253 3.92 -13.47 9.54
N ARG A 254 4.57 -14.44 10.17
CA ARG A 254 5.99 -14.32 10.56
C ARG A 254 6.81 -15.22 9.66
N VAL A 255 7.77 -14.61 8.94
CA VAL A 255 8.66 -15.35 8.05
C VAL A 255 10.09 -15.12 8.48
N ARG A 256 10.78 -16.22 8.78
CA ARG A 256 12.18 -16.23 9.19
C ARG A 256 13.06 -16.62 8.01
N ILE A 257 14.07 -15.82 7.72
CA ILE A 257 15.07 -16.10 6.69
C ILE A 257 16.47 -15.90 7.25
N ASP A 258 17.47 -16.54 6.67
CA ASP A 258 18.88 -16.23 6.99
C ASP A 258 19.23 -14.81 6.50
N ASP A 259 19.99 -14.06 7.31
CA ASP A 259 20.46 -12.72 6.96
C ASP A 259 21.53 -12.85 5.87
N LYS A 260 21.24 -12.27 4.68
CA LYS A 260 22.14 -12.28 3.52
C LYS A 260 23.52 -11.69 3.83
N TYR A 261 23.59 -10.73 4.74
CA TYR A 261 24.82 -10.03 5.10
C TYR A 261 25.50 -10.66 6.32
N LYS A 262 24.76 -11.39 7.15
CA LYS A 262 25.27 -12.07 8.36
C LYS A 262 24.82 -13.52 8.38
N LYS A 263 25.60 -14.40 7.76
CA LYS A 263 25.28 -15.82 7.52
C LYS A 263 24.99 -16.65 8.78
N ASP A 264 25.31 -16.14 9.96
CA ASP A 264 25.05 -16.75 11.27
C ASP A 264 23.79 -16.22 11.96
N LYS A 265 23.08 -15.26 11.33
CA LYS A 265 21.87 -14.65 11.86
C LYS A 265 20.66 -14.96 11.01
N THR A 266 19.51 -15.00 11.67
CA THR A 266 18.20 -15.03 11.01
C THR A 266 17.50 -13.70 11.20
N PHE A 267 16.73 -13.28 10.20
CA PHE A 267 15.90 -12.09 10.20
C PHE A 267 14.43 -12.50 10.06
N ASP A 268 13.57 -11.94 10.90
CA ASP A 268 12.12 -12.10 10.80
C ASP A 268 11.52 -10.90 10.07
N PHE A 269 10.64 -11.16 9.11
CA PHE A 269 9.80 -10.12 8.51
C PHE A 269 8.33 -10.55 8.50
N TYR A 270 7.45 -9.56 8.40
CA TYR A 270 6.04 -9.73 8.70
C TYR A 270 5.12 -9.31 7.55
N PRO A 271 4.95 -10.14 6.51
CA PRO A 271 4.08 -9.80 5.40
C PRO A 271 2.62 -9.74 5.85
N ALA A 272 1.88 -8.76 5.31
CA ALA A 272 0.47 -8.57 5.60
C ALA A 272 -0.38 -9.73 5.06
N ASN A 273 -1.32 -10.21 5.87
CA ASN A 273 -2.37 -11.14 5.45
C ASN A 273 -3.47 -10.36 4.73
N LEU A 274 -3.28 -10.06 3.44
CA LEU A 274 -4.25 -9.26 2.68
C LEU A 274 -5.55 -9.99 2.33
N ASP A 275 -5.65 -11.29 2.60
CA ASP A 275 -6.92 -12.02 2.57
C ASP A 275 -7.84 -11.60 3.73
N ASP A 276 -7.27 -11.06 4.82
CA ASP A 276 -8.06 -10.51 5.92
C ASP A 276 -8.85 -9.26 5.45
N SER A 277 -10.16 -9.30 5.65
CA SER A 277 -11.09 -8.24 5.25
C SER A 277 -10.87 -6.91 5.97
N ARG A 278 -10.13 -6.91 7.09
CA ARG A 278 -9.79 -5.70 7.85
C ARG A 278 -8.77 -4.83 7.13
N TYR A 279 -8.01 -5.35 6.15
CA TYR A 279 -7.21 -4.53 5.25
C TYR A 279 -8.07 -3.81 4.21
N LYS A 280 -8.84 -2.83 4.67
CA LYS A 280 -9.82 -2.07 3.87
C LYS A 280 -9.49 -0.59 3.72
N LEU A 281 -8.46 -0.07 4.39
CA LEU A 281 -8.08 1.35 4.31
C LEU A 281 -7.12 1.69 3.16
N MET A 282 -6.59 0.68 2.45
CA MET A 282 -5.62 0.87 1.36
C MET A 282 -6.06 1.82 0.24
N PRO A 283 -7.32 1.81 -0.24
CA PRO A 283 -7.77 2.77 -1.25
C PRO A 283 -7.67 4.24 -0.81
N LEU A 284 -7.60 4.50 0.49
CA LEU A 284 -7.62 5.86 1.05
C LEU A 284 -6.23 6.48 1.19
N VAL A 285 -5.16 5.74 0.87
CA VAL A 285 -3.78 6.20 1.04
C VAL A 285 -2.97 5.89 -0.21
N ILE A 286 -2.32 6.91 -0.75
CA ILE A 286 -1.34 6.71 -1.82
C ILE A 286 0.03 6.46 -1.19
N ALA A 287 0.56 5.26 -1.39
CA ALA A 287 1.89 4.91 -0.87
C ALA A 287 2.96 5.88 -1.39
N CYS A 288 3.68 6.51 -0.47
CA CYS A 288 4.82 7.38 -0.77
C CYS A 288 6.06 6.80 -0.08
N GLN A 289 6.81 5.96 -0.79
CA GLN A 289 8.09 5.44 -0.29
C GLN A 289 9.14 6.56 -0.35
N ARG A 290 9.32 7.25 0.78
CA ARG A 290 10.56 7.99 1.05
C ARG A 290 11.46 7.05 1.83
N GLU A 291 12.45 6.46 1.16
CA GLU A 291 13.45 5.58 1.80
C GLU A 291 14.46 6.42 2.61
N SER A 292 13.97 7.22 3.57
CA SER A 292 14.77 8.17 4.35
C SER A 292 15.86 7.51 5.20
N TRP A 293 15.79 6.18 5.38
CA TRP A 293 16.77 5.35 6.08
C TRP A 293 17.93 4.87 5.19
N ARG A 294 17.92 5.11 3.88
CA ARG A 294 19.05 4.75 3.01
C ARG A 294 20.19 5.77 3.15
N VAL A 295 20.86 5.77 4.30
CA VAL A 295 22.12 6.47 4.52
C VAL A 295 23.20 5.81 3.66
N GLY A 296 23.99 6.60 2.91
CA GLY A 296 25.11 6.10 2.10
C GLY A 296 24.84 5.82 0.62
N MET A 297 23.66 6.14 0.08
CA MET A 297 23.47 6.13 -1.38
C MET A 297 24.17 7.33 -2.04
N PRO A 298 24.67 7.17 -3.30
CA PRO A 298 25.13 8.30 -4.08
C PRO A 298 24.06 9.40 -4.14
N PRO A 299 24.47 10.67 -4.20
CA PRO A 299 23.52 11.78 -4.27
C PRO A 299 22.55 11.58 -5.44
N PRO A 300 21.27 11.96 -5.29
CA PRO A 300 20.31 11.85 -6.38
C PRO A 300 20.83 12.58 -7.63
N LYS A 301 20.56 12.01 -8.80
CA LYS A 301 20.93 12.65 -10.07
C LYS A 301 20.29 14.04 -10.20
N PRO A 302 20.91 14.99 -10.91
CA PRO A 302 20.42 16.37 -11.04
C PRO A 302 18.94 16.48 -11.45
N GLU A 303 18.50 15.63 -12.37
CA GLU A 303 17.11 15.62 -12.85
C GLU A 303 16.11 15.18 -11.76
N VAL A 304 16.53 14.32 -10.82
CA VAL A 304 15.72 13.95 -9.66
C VAL A 304 15.70 15.08 -8.63
N LEU A 305 16.82 15.77 -8.44
CA LEU A 305 16.87 16.96 -7.58
C LEU A 305 15.96 18.05 -8.11
N GLU A 306 15.90 18.24 -9.43
CA GLU A 306 15.02 19.21 -10.08
C GLU A 306 13.53 18.86 -9.86
N LEU A 307 13.14 17.60 -10.09
CA LEU A 307 11.77 17.12 -9.85
C LEU A 307 11.33 17.24 -8.38
N THR A 308 12.28 17.16 -7.45
CA THR A 308 12.01 17.18 -6.00
C THR A 308 12.24 18.55 -5.35
N GLY A 309 12.55 19.58 -6.14
CA GLY A 309 12.75 20.95 -5.65
C GLY A 309 14.02 21.12 -4.80
N LYS A 310 15.00 20.24 -4.99
CA LYS A 310 16.29 20.24 -4.28
C LYS A 310 17.44 20.74 -5.14
N LEU A 311 17.20 21.02 -6.43
CA LEU A 311 18.19 21.64 -7.29
C LEU A 311 18.23 23.14 -6.99
N THR A 312 19.39 23.59 -6.51
CA THR A 312 19.66 25.01 -6.22
C THR A 312 20.24 25.65 -7.48
N SER A 313 19.67 26.79 -7.92
CA SER A 313 20.25 27.59 -8.99
C SER A 313 21.50 28.35 -8.52
N ASP A 314 22.26 28.88 -9.48
CA ASP A 314 23.50 29.63 -9.23
C ASP A 314 23.30 30.87 -8.32
N ASP A 315 22.06 31.36 -8.18
CA ASP A 315 21.66 32.44 -7.28
C ASP A 315 21.31 31.98 -5.85
N GLY A 316 21.52 30.70 -5.54
CA GLY A 316 21.25 30.10 -4.23
C GLY A 316 19.78 29.77 -3.97
N LYS A 317 18.86 29.99 -4.93
CA LYS A 317 17.44 29.66 -4.76
C LYS A 317 17.14 28.23 -5.19
N SER A 318 16.41 27.48 -4.37
CA SER A 318 15.86 26.18 -4.78
C SER A 318 14.53 26.40 -5.50
N LYS A 319 14.37 25.77 -6.68
CA LYS A 319 13.06 25.73 -7.33
C LYS A 319 12.08 24.89 -6.49
N PRO A 320 10.77 25.22 -6.48
CA PRO A 320 9.79 24.35 -5.85
C PRO A 320 9.75 22.98 -6.51
N ALA A 321 9.34 21.96 -5.77
CA ALA A 321 9.12 20.63 -6.32
C ALA A 321 8.02 20.68 -7.40
N VAL A 322 8.15 19.84 -8.43
CA VAL A 322 7.08 19.67 -9.41
C VAL A 322 6.01 18.77 -8.78
N GLU A 323 4.77 19.23 -8.82
CA GLU A 323 3.62 18.55 -8.21
C GLU A 323 2.41 18.65 -9.15
N ALA A 324 1.63 17.57 -9.23
CA ALA A 324 0.32 17.58 -9.86
C ALA A 324 -0.75 17.61 -8.78
N GLU A 325 -1.77 18.45 -8.95
CA GLU A 325 -2.89 18.55 -8.00
C GLU A 325 -4.11 17.79 -8.52
N ILE A 326 -4.68 16.93 -7.66
CA ILE A 326 -5.95 16.24 -7.90
C ILE A 326 -6.79 16.41 -6.65
N ASN A 327 -7.99 16.97 -6.79
CA ASN A 327 -8.94 17.17 -5.68
C ASN A 327 -8.32 17.88 -4.45
N GLY A 328 -7.47 18.88 -4.68
CA GLY A 328 -6.78 19.63 -3.62
C GLY A 328 -5.60 18.90 -2.97
N VAL A 329 -5.19 17.74 -3.50
CA VAL A 329 -4.07 16.94 -3.01
C VAL A 329 -2.92 17.01 -4.00
N LYS A 330 -1.71 17.31 -3.51
CA LYS A 330 -0.51 17.43 -4.33
C LYS A 330 0.29 16.14 -4.39
N TYR A 331 0.56 15.68 -5.60
CA TYR A 331 1.30 14.47 -5.89
C TYR A 331 2.61 14.80 -6.61
N GLY A 332 3.74 14.58 -5.93
CA GLY A 332 5.09 14.73 -6.49
C GLY A 332 5.77 13.42 -6.92
N TYR A 333 7.06 13.54 -7.28
CA TYR A 333 7.93 12.47 -7.79
C TYR A 333 7.86 11.15 -7.02
N TYR A 334 7.89 11.20 -5.68
CA TYR A 334 7.92 9.99 -4.86
C TYR A 334 6.60 9.21 -4.90
N HIS A 335 5.46 9.87 -5.11
CA HIS A 335 4.18 9.19 -5.35
C HIS A 335 4.21 8.47 -6.69
N PHE A 336 4.64 9.17 -7.75
CA PHE A 336 4.78 8.59 -9.09
C PHE A 336 5.69 7.35 -9.08
N LYS A 337 6.90 7.47 -8.51
CA LYS A 337 7.85 6.36 -8.39
C LYS A 337 7.27 5.18 -7.60
N SER A 338 6.57 5.45 -6.50
CA SER A 338 5.98 4.40 -5.66
C SER A 338 4.85 3.67 -6.39
N LEU A 339 3.96 4.40 -7.06
CA LEU A 339 2.88 3.82 -7.86
C LEU A 339 3.44 2.98 -9.02
N LEU A 340 4.44 3.48 -9.75
CA LEU A 340 5.10 2.67 -10.79
C LEU A 340 5.62 1.35 -10.23
N ARG A 341 6.27 1.36 -9.06
CA ARG A 341 6.74 0.12 -8.41
C ARG A 341 5.56 -0.81 -8.10
N VAL A 342 4.47 -0.29 -7.53
CA VAL A 342 3.26 -1.08 -7.22
C VAL A 342 2.70 -1.77 -8.47
N TYR A 343 2.55 -1.05 -9.58
CA TYR A 343 1.92 -1.57 -10.80
C TYR A 343 2.85 -2.40 -11.70
N THR A 344 4.13 -2.08 -11.75
CA THR A 344 5.12 -2.82 -12.56
C THR A 344 5.71 -4.01 -11.83
N ASN A 345 5.40 -4.15 -10.54
CA ASN A 345 5.61 -5.35 -9.77
C ASN A 345 7.05 -5.89 -9.76
N ILE A 346 8.06 -5.02 -9.95
CA ILE A 346 9.48 -5.42 -9.92
C ILE A 346 9.80 -5.96 -8.53
N PRO A 347 10.04 -7.28 -8.35
CA PRO A 347 10.49 -7.82 -7.07
C PRO A 347 12.02 -7.82 -7.10
N SER A 348 12.68 -7.02 -6.27
CA SER A 348 14.14 -7.13 -6.16
C SER A 348 14.58 -8.27 -5.26
N TRP A 349 13.68 -9.16 -4.85
CA TRP A 349 14.11 -10.31 -4.05
C TRP A 349 14.96 -11.28 -4.87
N HIS A 350 14.80 -11.34 -6.20
CA HIS A 350 15.46 -12.36 -7.02
C HIS A 350 15.80 -11.90 -8.45
N ALA A 351 16.37 -10.70 -8.61
CA ALA A 351 17.12 -10.44 -9.85
C ALA A 351 18.40 -11.30 -9.89
N GLU A 352 18.97 -11.62 -8.71
CA GLU A 352 20.19 -12.42 -8.59
C GLU A 352 20.12 -13.30 -7.34
N GLU A 353 19.66 -14.54 -7.47
CA GLU A 353 20.13 -15.72 -6.71
C GLU A 353 19.21 -16.91 -6.99
N GLU A 354 19.83 -18.04 -7.30
CA GLU A 354 19.21 -19.31 -7.65
C GLU A 354 18.08 -19.69 -6.67
N ARG A 355 16.86 -19.86 -7.20
CA ARG A 355 15.57 -20.09 -6.51
C ARG A 355 15.51 -21.27 -5.53
N TYR A 356 16.60 -21.95 -5.20
CA TYR A 356 16.57 -23.28 -4.58
C TYR A 356 17.08 -23.37 -3.13
N LYS A 357 17.82 -22.39 -2.60
CA LYS A 357 18.47 -22.59 -1.28
C LYS A 357 17.58 -22.42 -0.05
N TYR A 358 16.45 -21.72 -0.14
CA TYR A 358 15.70 -21.27 1.05
C TYR A 358 14.22 -21.67 1.06
N VAL A 359 13.76 -22.39 0.02
CA VAL A 359 12.35 -22.78 -0.16
C VAL A 359 11.84 -23.68 0.97
N HIS A 360 12.71 -24.48 1.59
CA HIS A 360 12.29 -25.50 2.56
C HIS A 360 11.88 -24.95 3.94
N GLN A 361 12.35 -23.77 4.34
CA GLN A 361 12.09 -23.21 5.68
C GLN A 361 10.88 -22.26 5.71
N THR A 362 10.48 -21.72 4.55
CA THR A 362 9.49 -20.64 4.45
C THR A 362 8.35 -20.94 3.48
N GLN A 363 8.26 -22.16 2.94
CA GLN A 363 7.51 -22.49 1.73
C GLN A 363 6.07 -21.97 1.69
N ASP A 364 5.32 -22.11 2.78
CA ASP A 364 3.92 -21.70 2.84
C ASP A 364 3.79 -20.18 2.99
N PHE A 365 4.54 -19.58 3.91
CA PHE A 365 4.47 -18.14 4.15
C PHE A 365 5.12 -17.31 3.02
N TYR A 366 6.06 -17.88 2.26
CA TYR A 366 6.63 -17.28 1.06
C TYR A 366 5.60 -17.14 -0.05
N LYS A 367 4.83 -18.21 -0.33
CA LYS A 367 3.71 -18.15 -1.28
C LYS A 367 2.67 -17.13 -0.84
N MET A 368 2.43 -16.99 0.47
CA MET A 368 1.52 -15.98 1.01
C MET A 368 2.05 -14.54 0.83
N ALA A 369 3.36 -14.31 0.98
CA ALA A 369 3.97 -13.01 0.70
C ALA A 369 3.86 -12.62 -0.79
N GLU A 370 4.09 -13.56 -1.71
CA GLU A 370 3.85 -13.34 -3.15
C GLU A 370 2.37 -13.10 -3.47
N HIS A 371 1.48 -13.82 -2.78
CA HIS A 371 0.03 -13.66 -2.94
C HIS A 371 -0.46 -12.30 -2.45
N ALA A 372 -0.02 -11.87 -1.26
CA ALA A 372 -0.31 -10.56 -0.69
C ALA A 372 0.09 -9.44 -1.66
N ARG A 373 1.25 -9.55 -2.34
CA ARG A 373 1.66 -8.57 -3.35
C ARG A 373 0.66 -8.45 -4.51
N ASN A 374 0.12 -9.55 -5.01
CA ASN A 374 -0.85 -9.53 -6.10
C ASN A 374 -2.19 -8.92 -5.64
N ILE A 375 -2.63 -9.27 -4.42
CA ILE A 375 -3.84 -8.71 -3.82
C ILE A 375 -3.67 -7.21 -3.54
N PHE A 376 -2.49 -6.77 -3.13
CA PHE A 376 -2.23 -5.37 -2.76
C PHE A 376 -2.62 -4.40 -3.87
N VAL A 377 -2.25 -4.70 -5.12
CA VAL A 377 -2.61 -3.89 -6.30
C VAL A 377 -4.12 -3.86 -6.51
N SER A 378 -4.79 -5.02 -6.38
CA SER A 378 -6.24 -5.13 -6.58
C SER A 378 -7.07 -4.34 -5.56
N LYS A 379 -6.47 -4.04 -4.39
CA LYS A 379 -7.11 -3.26 -3.33
C LYS A 379 -6.75 -1.77 -3.36
N GLN A 380 -6.02 -1.29 -4.38
CA GLN A 380 -5.79 0.15 -4.60
C GLN A 380 -6.95 0.76 -5.40
N ASP A 381 -7.17 2.07 -5.24
CA ASP A 381 -8.01 2.83 -6.18
C ASP A 381 -7.26 2.99 -7.51
N THR A 382 -7.49 2.07 -8.44
CA THR A 382 -6.73 2.00 -9.68
C THR A 382 -6.98 3.20 -10.58
N LEU A 383 -8.20 3.75 -10.59
CA LEU A 383 -8.50 4.93 -11.40
C LEU A 383 -7.70 6.15 -10.90
N LEU A 384 -7.73 6.40 -9.59
CA LEU A 384 -6.94 7.48 -9.00
C LEU A 384 -5.44 7.27 -9.21
N CYS A 385 -4.94 6.05 -9.02
CA CYS A 385 -3.51 5.75 -9.24
C CYS A 385 -3.08 6.06 -10.67
N MET A 386 -3.87 5.65 -11.67
CA MET A 386 -3.58 5.95 -13.07
C MET A 386 -3.68 7.44 -13.39
N GLU A 387 -4.63 8.15 -12.75
CA GLU A 387 -4.76 9.60 -12.90
C GLU A 387 -3.55 10.33 -12.34
N ILE A 388 -3.05 9.92 -11.17
CA ILE A 388 -1.82 10.46 -10.57
C ILE A 388 -0.63 10.23 -11.51
N LEU A 389 -0.46 9.00 -12.02
CA LEU A 389 0.63 8.68 -12.94
C LEU A 389 0.58 9.56 -14.20
N ALA A 390 -0.60 9.65 -14.83
CA ALA A 390 -0.77 10.41 -16.06
C ALA A 390 -0.60 11.93 -15.85
N ARG A 391 -1.27 12.51 -14.84
CA ARG A 391 -1.20 13.95 -14.57
C ARG A 391 0.21 14.37 -14.17
N TYR A 392 0.87 13.63 -13.29
CA TYR A 392 2.23 13.96 -12.89
C TYR A 392 3.19 13.96 -14.08
N TYR A 393 3.14 12.92 -14.92
CA TYR A 393 3.98 12.84 -16.11
C TYR A 393 3.71 14.00 -17.06
N ASN A 394 2.43 14.34 -17.30
CA ASN A 394 2.05 15.44 -18.17
C ASN A 394 2.45 16.81 -17.60
N THR A 395 2.35 17.03 -16.29
CA THR A 395 2.84 18.25 -15.64
C THR A 395 4.34 18.40 -15.87
N VAL A 396 5.13 17.35 -15.66
CA VAL A 396 6.57 17.39 -15.93
C VAL A 396 6.83 17.67 -17.41
N LYS A 397 6.09 17.05 -18.33
CA LYS A 397 6.23 17.35 -19.76
C LYS A 397 5.93 18.82 -20.09
N GLN A 398 4.89 19.41 -19.50
CA GLN A 398 4.55 20.82 -19.70
C GLN A 398 5.65 21.75 -19.18
N GLU A 399 6.23 21.45 -18.01
CA GLU A 399 7.38 22.19 -17.47
C GLU A 399 8.60 22.10 -18.39
N TYR A 400 8.84 20.93 -18.98
CA TYR A 400 9.88 20.72 -20.01
C TYR A 400 9.62 21.56 -21.27
N GLU A 401 8.42 21.48 -21.84
CA GLU A 401 8.04 22.22 -23.07
C GLU A 401 8.08 23.74 -22.86
N ALA A 402 7.83 24.21 -21.63
CA ALA A 402 7.97 25.60 -21.23
C ALA A 402 9.43 26.04 -21.02
N GLY A 403 10.41 25.14 -21.20
CA GLY A 403 11.83 25.42 -20.99
C GLY A 403 12.20 25.67 -19.52
N ARG A 404 11.39 25.18 -18.56
CA ARG A 404 11.59 25.45 -17.13
C ARG A 404 12.56 24.49 -16.45
N PHE A 405 13.00 23.42 -17.12
CA PHE A 405 14.03 22.51 -16.60
C PHE A 405 15.43 22.84 -17.09
N GLN A 406 16.38 22.94 -16.16
CA GLN A 406 17.81 23.06 -16.44
C GLN A 406 18.35 21.79 -17.08
N THR A 407 17.88 20.62 -16.62
CA THR A 407 18.29 19.32 -17.18
C THR A 407 17.55 18.96 -18.48
N GLY A 408 16.61 19.80 -18.92
CA GLY A 408 15.92 19.68 -20.20
C GLY A 408 15.20 18.34 -20.37
N LYS A 409 15.48 17.64 -21.48
CA LYS A 409 14.83 16.37 -21.83
C LYS A 409 15.20 15.24 -20.85
N HIS A 410 16.35 15.31 -20.17
CA HIS A 410 16.80 14.27 -19.26
C HIS A 410 15.85 14.03 -18.09
N THR A 411 15.06 15.03 -17.69
CA THR A 411 13.99 14.87 -16.70
C THR A 411 12.92 13.87 -17.13
N LEU A 412 12.45 13.98 -18.38
CA LEU A 412 11.45 13.06 -18.94
C LEU A 412 12.05 11.68 -19.24
N GLU A 413 13.32 11.62 -19.63
CA GLU A 413 14.05 10.36 -19.78
C GLU A 413 14.16 9.63 -18.45
N ALA A 414 14.49 10.33 -17.36
CA ALA A 414 14.55 9.72 -16.03
C ALA A 414 13.18 9.20 -15.57
N LEU A 415 12.08 9.93 -15.82
CA LEU A 415 10.74 9.46 -15.47
C LEU A 415 10.29 8.26 -16.30
N SER A 416 10.45 8.30 -17.62
CA SER A 416 10.07 7.18 -18.50
C SER A 416 10.85 5.90 -18.18
N ARG A 417 12.14 6.03 -17.85
CA ARG A 417 12.99 4.90 -17.44
C ARG A 417 12.64 4.29 -16.08
N LEU A 418 11.81 4.95 -15.26
CA LEU A 418 11.25 4.30 -14.07
C LEU A 418 10.26 3.20 -14.44
N ILE A 419 9.72 3.20 -15.67
CA ILE A 419 8.89 2.10 -16.18
C ILE A 419 9.85 1.03 -16.74
N PRO A 420 9.97 -0.14 -16.09
CA PRO A 420 10.87 -1.20 -16.52
C PRO A 420 10.40 -1.85 -17.82
N ASP A 421 11.34 -2.26 -18.67
CA ASP A 421 11.02 -3.05 -19.87
C ASP A 421 10.73 -4.51 -19.48
N THR A 422 9.49 -4.73 -19.06
CA THR A 422 8.94 -6.01 -18.59
C THR A 422 7.50 -6.11 -19.08
N ASP A 423 6.88 -7.29 -19.03
CA ASP A 423 5.47 -7.43 -19.38
C ASP A 423 4.54 -6.48 -18.58
N ALA A 424 4.84 -6.30 -17.28
CA ALA A 424 4.07 -5.40 -16.43
C ALA A 424 4.28 -3.92 -16.81
N GLY A 425 5.52 -3.54 -17.12
CA GLY A 425 5.82 -2.20 -17.63
C GLY A 425 5.20 -1.93 -19.00
N ASN A 426 5.22 -2.92 -19.92
CA ASN A 426 4.58 -2.82 -21.24
C ASN A 426 3.06 -2.69 -21.13
N ARG A 427 2.41 -3.40 -20.19
CA ARG A 427 0.98 -3.21 -19.92
C ARG A 427 0.67 -1.81 -19.39
N LEU A 428 1.44 -1.34 -18.42
CA LEU A 428 1.27 0.00 -17.86
C LEU A 428 1.52 1.08 -18.92
N CYS A 429 2.54 0.90 -19.77
CA CYS A 429 2.88 1.82 -20.84
C CYS A 429 1.81 1.84 -21.93
N ALA A 430 1.21 0.69 -22.27
CA ALA A 430 0.10 0.62 -23.20
C ALA A 430 -1.13 1.39 -22.66
N GLU A 431 -1.43 1.26 -21.37
CA GLU A 431 -2.54 1.98 -20.74
C GLU A 431 -2.30 3.49 -20.66
N LEU A 432 -1.11 3.91 -20.21
CA LEU A 432 -0.81 5.32 -20.00
C LEU A 432 -0.37 6.05 -21.27
N PHE A 433 0.20 5.39 -22.26
CA PHE A 433 0.83 6.08 -23.41
C PHE A 433 0.40 5.51 -24.77
N GLY A 434 -0.34 4.39 -24.80
CA GLY A 434 -0.73 3.74 -26.06
C GLY A 434 0.45 3.15 -26.84
N CYS A 435 1.56 2.84 -26.18
CA CYS A 435 2.76 2.27 -26.80
C CYS A 435 3.47 1.28 -25.86
N ILE A 436 4.48 0.57 -26.37
CA ILE A 436 5.37 -0.26 -25.56
C ILE A 436 6.44 0.60 -24.86
N VAL A 437 7.09 0.03 -23.84
CA VAL A 437 8.10 0.71 -23.02
C VAL A 437 9.26 1.21 -23.88
N LYS A 438 9.74 0.39 -24.82
CA LYS A 438 10.82 0.75 -25.72
C LYS A 438 10.54 2.05 -26.49
N ASP A 439 9.33 2.17 -27.06
CA ASP A 439 8.92 3.36 -27.82
C ASP A 439 8.81 4.61 -26.94
N LEU A 440 8.46 4.44 -25.66
CA LEU A 440 8.41 5.52 -24.68
C LEU A 440 9.83 5.95 -24.27
N HIS A 441 10.75 5.01 -24.09
CA HIS A 441 12.15 5.30 -23.77
C HIS A 441 12.86 6.02 -24.91
N GLU A 442 12.56 5.67 -26.16
CA GLU A 442 13.08 6.34 -27.36
C GLU A 442 12.45 7.75 -27.54
N ASN A 443 11.17 7.90 -27.19
CA ASN A 443 10.45 9.18 -27.26
C ASN A 443 9.68 9.50 -25.96
N PRO A 444 10.36 10.08 -24.96
CA PRO A 444 9.77 10.40 -23.66
C PRO A 444 8.95 11.70 -23.66
N VAL A 445 8.77 12.36 -24.82
CA VAL A 445 7.97 13.59 -24.94
C VAL A 445 6.51 13.25 -25.31
N ARG A 446 6.08 12.00 -25.11
CA ARG A 446 4.70 11.57 -25.35
C ARG A 446 3.77 12.07 -24.26
N ASN A 447 2.51 12.35 -24.62
CA ASN A 447 1.49 12.65 -23.62
C ASN A 447 1.03 11.35 -22.95
N ALA A 448 0.89 11.38 -21.63
CA ALA A 448 0.16 10.35 -20.91
C ALA A 448 -1.35 10.56 -21.11
N LEU A 449 -2.07 9.48 -21.35
CA LEU A 449 -3.51 9.41 -21.47
C LEU A 449 -4.12 9.43 -20.08
N LEU A 450 -5.01 10.40 -19.83
CA LEU A 450 -5.80 10.39 -18.60
C LEU A 450 -6.74 9.17 -18.61
N PRO A 451 -6.95 8.51 -17.46
CA PRO A 451 -7.96 7.48 -17.36
C PRO A 451 -9.32 8.12 -17.61
N ILE A 452 -9.96 7.72 -18.70
CA ILE A 452 -11.35 8.06 -18.97
C ILE A 452 -12.21 7.22 -18.02
N GLU A 453 -13.27 7.78 -17.43
CA GLU A 453 -14.29 7.02 -16.72
C GLU A 453 -14.71 5.81 -17.55
N LEU A 454 -14.88 4.66 -16.89
CA LEU A 454 -15.15 3.38 -17.55
C LEU A 454 -16.29 3.48 -18.58
N GLU A 455 -17.34 4.26 -18.31
CA GLU A 455 -18.47 4.48 -19.22
C GLU A 455 -18.08 5.15 -20.56
N HIS A 456 -17.08 6.04 -20.57
CA HIS A 456 -16.60 6.69 -21.79
C HIS A 456 -15.45 5.92 -22.48
N ARG A 457 -14.74 5.01 -21.78
CA ARG A 457 -13.81 4.06 -22.45
C ARG A 457 -14.56 3.15 -23.43
N TYR A 458 -15.82 2.78 -23.15
CA TYR A 458 -16.65 1.99 -24.07
C TYR A 458 -17.08 2.73 -25.34
N GLN A 459 -17.02 4.07 -25.36
CA GLN A 459 -17.33 4.86 -26.56
C GLN A 459 -16.11 5.12 -27.45
N ARG A 460 -14.89 5.06 -26.90
CA ARG A 460 -13.67 5.00 -27.72
C ARG A 460 -13.51 3.57 -28.24
N LYS A 461 -14.07 3.31 -29.41
CA LYS A 461 -13.79 2.13 -30.23
C LYS A 461 -12.28 1.95 -30.40
N PHE A 462 -11.64 1.22 -29.49
CA PHE A 462 -10.36 0.58 -29.76
C PHE A 462 -10.65 -0.54 -30.75
N LYS A 463 -10.38 -0.24 -32.02
CA LYS A 463 -10.31 -1.25 -33.07
C LYS A 463 -9.00 -2.01 -32.87
N VAL A 464 -8.98 -2.94 -31.92
CA VAL A 464 -7.91 -3.93 -31.79
C VAL A 464 -8.52 -5.28 -32.13
N GLU A 465 -8.45 -5.61 -33.41
CA GLU A 465 -8.67 -6.96 -33.91
C GLU A 465 -7.48 -7.82 -33.46
N VAL A 466 -7.66 -8.75 -32.52
CA VAL A 466 -7.20 -10.14 -32.68
C VAL A 466 -8.02 -11.05 -31.74
N SER A 467 -9.18 -11.54 -32.21
CA SER A 467 -9.68 -12.84 -31.73
C SER A 467 -9.14 -13.92 -32.66
N PRO A 468 -8.78 -15.13 -32.17
CA PRO A 468 -8.53 -16.26 -33.06
C PRO A 468 -9.75 -16.46 -33.97
N GLY A 469 -9.55 -16.46 -35.29
CA GLY A 469 -10.64 -16.46 -36.27
C GLY A 469 -11.63 -17.63 -36.14
N PHE A 470 -11.29 -18.68 -35.38
CA PHE A 470 -12.18 -19.80 -35.10
C PHE A 470 -13.33 -19.45 -34.13
N LEU A 471 -13.10 -18.61 -33.10
CA LEU A 471 -14.14 -18.24 -32.12
C LEU A 471 -15.23 -17.35 -32.74
N GLN A 472 -14.84 -16.50 -33.68
CA GLN A 472 -15.77 -15.65 -34.44
C GLN A 472 -16.71 -16.47 -35.35
N LYS A 473 -16.28 -17.66 -35.81
CA LYS A 473 -17.08 -18.54 -36.68
C LYS A 473 -18.02 -19.46 -35.89
N VAL A 474 -17.56 -19.93 -34.73
CA VAL A 474 -18.25 -20.97 -33.94
C VAL A 474 -19.26 -20.41 -32.95
N ALA A 475 -18.96 -19.26 -32.34
CA ALA A 475 -19.81 -18.67 -31.31
C ALA A 475 -19.91 -17.15 -31.48
N PRO A 476 -20.52 -16.67 -32.59
CA PRO A 476 -20.62 -15.24 -32.91
C PRO A 476 -21.44 -14.45 -31.86
N ASN A 477 -22.26 -15.13 -31.06
CA ASN A 477 -23.06 -14.49 -30.01
C ASN A 477 -22.29 -14.27 -28.70
N LEU A 478 -21.11 -14.90 -28.54
CA LEU A 478 -20.18 -14.63 -27.44
C LEU A 478 -19.29 -13.41 -27.73
N THR A 479 -19.20 -12.99 -29.00
CA THR A 479 -18.39 -11.83 -29.42
C THR A 479 -19.08 -10.47 -29.21
N GLY A 480 -20.14 -10.39 -28.39
CA GLY A 480 -20.90 -9.14 -28.23
C GLY A 480 -21.75 -8.94 -26.98
N MET A 481 -21.61 -9.74 -25.91
CA MET A 481 -22.50 -9.60 -24.73
C MET A 481 -21.86 -9.45 -23.35
N PHE A 482 -20.53 -9.53 -23.17
CA PHE A 482 -19.90 -9.23 -21.88
C PHE A 482 -18.50 -8.62 -22.02
N PRO A 483 -18.07 -7.73 -21.11
CA PRO A 483 -16.77 -7.06 -21.17
C PRO A 483 -15.67 -8.01 -20.69
N PHE A 484 -14.69 -8.30 -21.54
CA PHE A 484 -13.51 -9.08 -21.16
C PHE A 484 -12.25 -8.22 -21.13
N SER A 485 -11.59 -8.21 -19.99
CA SER A 485 -10.29 -7.59 -19.72
C SER A 485 -9.16 -8.57 -20.09
N PHE A 486 -8.19 -8.09 -20.87
CA PHE A 486 -6.99 -8.83 -21.26
C PHE A 486 -5.91 -8.71 -20.19
N PHE A 487 -5.72 -9.74 -19.37
CA PHE A 487 -4.47 -9.98 -18.61
C PHE A 487 -4.01 -11.43 -18.80
N PRO A 488 -2.70 -11.71 -18.85
CA PRO A 488 -2.20 -13.05 -19.15
C PRO A 488 -2.19 -13.91 -17.88
N SER A 489 -3.15 -14.82 -17.80
CA SER A 489 -2.98 -16.09 -17.08
C SER A 489 -2.42 -17.11 -18.08
N PRO A 490 -1.60 -18.10 -17.67
CA PRO A 490 -1.22 -19.22 -18.53
C PRO A 490 -2.42 -20.10 -18.97
N ARG A 491 -3.65 -19.75 -18.54
CA ARG A 491 -4.92 -20.37 -18.95
C ARG A 491 -5.90 -19.27 -19.44
N PRO A 492 -5.68 -18.67 -20.62
CA PRO A 492 -6.24 -17.35 -20.94
C PRO A 492 -7.76 -17.32 -21.11
N PHE A 493 -8.44 -18.46 -21.30
CA PHE A 493 -9.88 -18.47 -21.59
C PHE A 493 -10.70 -19.44 -20.73
N GLU A 494 -10.06 -20.31 -19.97
CA GLU A 494 -10.76 -21.38 -19.23
C GLU A 494 -11.69 -20.83 -18.14
N HIS A 495 -11.22 -19.86 -17.36
CA HIS A 495 -11.96 -19.26 -16.25
C HIS A 495 -13.12 -18.34 -16.71
N LEU A 496 -13.23 -18.08 -18.02
CA LEU A 496 -14.22 -17.20 -18.63
C LEU A 496 -15.30 -17.95 -19.41
N MET A 497 -15.18 -19.28 -19.54
CA MET A 497 -16.13 -20.10 -20.30
C MET A 497 -16.85 -21.09 -19.39
N THR A 498 -18.18 -21.09 -19.49
CA THR A 498 -19.00 -22.11 -18.82
C THR A 498 -18.77 -23.48 -19.48
N LYS A 499 -19.05 -24.57 -18.74
CA LYS A 499 -18.96 -25.94 -19.28
C LYS A 499 -19.83 -26.10 -20.52
N GLU A 500 -20.99 -25.45 -20.56
CA GLU A 500 -21.91 -25.46 -21.71
C GLU A 500 -21.31 -24.77 -22.92
N THR A 501 -20.59 -23.66 -22.72
CA THR A 501 -19.92 -22.92 -23.81
C THR A 501 -18.81 -23.76 -24.43
N LEU A 502 -18.01 -24.41 -23.60
CA LEU A 502 -16.94 -25.31 -24.04
C LEU A 502 -17.48 -26.48 -24.87
N LYS A 503 -18.64 -27.04 -24.48
CA LYS A 503 -19.31 -28.10 -25.26
C LYS A 503 -19.76 -27.62 -26.63
N VAL A 504 -20.38 -26.44 -26.73
CA VAL A 504 -20.82 -25.87 -28.01
C VAL A 504 -19.62 -25.65 -28.96
N ILE A 505 -18.50 -25.15 -28.42
CA ILE A 505 -17.27 -24.97 -29.20
C ILE A 505 -16.72 -26.32 -29.65
N ALA A 506 -16.67 -27.30 -28.75
CA ALA A 506 -16.19 -28.64 -29.07
C ALA A 506 -17.06 -29.30 -30.15
N GLN A 507 -18.39 -29.23 -30.08
CA GLN A 507 -19.31 -29.87 -31.04
C GLN A 507 -19.18 -29.33 -32.48
N SER A 508 -18.73 -28.09 -32.65
CA SER A 508 -18.68 -27.40 -33.94
C SER A 508 -17.29 -27.35 -34.58
N VAL A 509 -16.24 -27.56 -33.80
CA VAL A 509 -14.83 -27.42 -34.23
C VAL A 509 -14.43 -28.32 -35.40
N ASP A 510 -14.99 -29.53 -35.49
CA ASP A 510 -14.63 -30.50 -36.54
C ASP A 510 -15.17 -30.10 -37.92
N SER A 511 -16.10 -29.13 -37.97
CA SER A 511 -16.63 -28.56 -39.21
C SER A 511 -15.76 -27.43 -39.75
N LEU A 512 -14.78 -26.94 -38.97
CA LEU A 512 -13.93 -25.81 -39.33
C LEU A 512 -12.83 -26.19 -40.33
N PRO A 513 -12.34 -25.21 -41.11
CA PRO A 513 -11.18 -25.40 -41.96
C PRO A 513 -9.93 -25.77 -41.15
N LYS A 514 -8.97 -26.44 -41.80
CA LYS A 514 -7.81 -27.08 -41.16
C LYS A 514 -7.01 -26.14 -40.23
N LYS A 515 -6.82 -24.88 -40.64
CA LYS A 515 -6.04 -23.89 -39.88
C LYS A 515 -6.73 -23.52 -38.56
N GLU A 516 -8.04 -23.29 -38.61
CA GLU A 516 -8.87 -22.94 -37.45
C GLU A 516 -9.07 -24.13 -36.52
N ARG A 517 -9.19 -25.34 -37.06
CA ARG A 517 -9.22 -26.58 -36.28
C ARG A 517 -7.93 -26.82 -35.51
N GLN A 518 -6.78 -26.50 -36.11
CA GLN A 518 -5.48 -26.58 -35.43
C GLN A 518 -5.39 -25.57 -34.28
N GLN A 519 -5.87 -24.34 -34.48
CA GLN A 519 -5.91 -23.33 -33.42
C GLN A 519 -6.80 -23.77 -32.23
N ALA A 520 -7.93 -24.41 -32.53
CA ALA A 520 -8.81 -24.94 -31.50
C ALA A 520 -8.21 -26.15 -30.76
N LEU A 521 -7.46 -27.01 -31.46
CA LEU A 521 -6.69 -28.11 -30.86
C LEU A 521 -5.66 -27.56 -29.86
N ASP A 522 -4.87 -26.58 -30.27
CA ASP A 522 -3.85 -25.95 -29.41
C ASP A 522 -4.52 -25.26 -28.20
N PHE A 523 -5.68 -24.64 -28.41
CA PHE A 523 -6.50 -24.07 -27.35
C PHE A 523 -6.98 -25.14 -26.35
N PHE A 524 -7.57 -26.25 -26.80
CA PHE A 524 -8.06 -27.31 -25.91
C PHE A 524 -6.96 -27.92 -25.05
N LYS A 525 -5.73 -28.01 -25.55
CA LYS A 525 -4.55 -28.47 -24.78
C LYS A 525 -4.19 -27.55 -23.60
N THR A 526 -4.68 -26.31 -23.59
CA THR A 526 -4.47 -25.37 -22.46
C THR A 526 -5.52 -25.47 -21.36
N LEU A 527 -6.60 -26.24 -21.56
CA LEU A 527 -7.66 -26.43 -20.58
C LEU A 527 -7.19 -27.31 -19.41
N SER A 528 -7.75 -27.10 -18.22
CA SER A 528 -7.58 -28.03 -17.10
C SER A 528 -8.16 -29.39 -17.45
N ARG A 529 -7.64 -30.41 -16.75
CA ARG A 529 -8.10 -31.79 -16.90
C ARG A 529 -9.61 -31.93 -16.75
N GLU A 530 -10.24 -31.25 -15.79
CA GLU A 530 -11.69 -31.35 -15.56
C GLU A 530 -12.51 -30.83 -16.76
N ASN A 531 -12.11 -29.69 -17.33
CA ASN A 531 -12.81 -29.09 -18.44
C ASN A 531 -12.54 -29.82 -19.77
N LEU A 532 -11.31 -30.28 -20.00
CA LEU A 532 -11.00 -31.08 -21.18
C LEU A 532 -11.68 -32.46 -21.13
N GLU A 533 -11.75 -33.08 -19.95
CA GLU A 533 -12.50 -34.33 -19.73
C GLU A 533 -13.99 -34.15 -20.05
N GLY A 534 -14.56 -33.01 -19.65
CA GLY A 534 -15.95 -32.67 -19.87
C GLY A 534 -16.35 -32.45 -21.33
N ILE A 535 -15.38 -32.27 -22.25
CA ILE A 535 -15.63 -32.02 -23.67
C ILE A 535 -14.98 -33.04 -24.63
N LYS A 536 -14.15 -33.97 -24.14
CA LYS A 536 -13.40 -34.89 -25.02
C LYS A 536 -14.29 -35.70 -25.98
N ASN A 537 -15.49 -36.07 -25.55
CA ASN A 537 -16.44 -36.84 -26.36
C ASN A 537 -17.29 -35.98 -27.31
N GLU A 538 -17.17 -34.66 -27.25
CA GLU A 538 -17.99 -33.73 -28.02
C GLU A 538 -17.44 -33.50 -29.45
N SER A 539 -16.15 -33.83 -29.70
CA SER A 539 -15.56 -33.85 -31.05
C SER A 539 -14.25 -34.63 -31.13
N LYS A 540 -13.84 -34.99 -32.36
CA LYS A 540 -12.55 -35.63 -32.62
C LYS A 540 -11.38 -34.72 -32.25
N THR A 541 -11.51 -33.41 -32.48
CA THR A 541 -10.46 -32.46 -32.11
C THR A 541 -10.29 -32.34 -30.58
N ALA A 542 -11.37 -32.35 -29.81
CA ALA A 542 -11.31 -32.37 -28.34
C ALA A 542 -10.76 -33.71 -27.80
N GLN A 543 -11.17 -34.84 -28.39
CA GLN A 543 -10.63 -36.16 -28.07
C GLN A 543 -9.11 -36.22 -28.35
N ASN A 544 -8.65 -35.68 -29.49
CA ASN A 544 -7.23 -35.62 -29.81
C ASN A 544 -6.43 -34.77 -28.81
N ALA A 545 -6.97 -33.62 -28.38
CA ALA A 545 -6.34 -32.82 -27.33
C ALA A 545 -6.21 -33.59 -26.01
N TRP A 546 -7.25 -34.34 -25.64
CA TRP A 546 -7.24 -35.21 -24.46
C TRP A 546 -6.20 -36.33 -24.57
N ASP A 547 -6.17 -37.03 -25.70
CA ASP A 547 -5.24 -38.13 -25.92
C ASP A 547 -3.78 -37.66 -25.95
N GLU A 548 -3.50 -36.48 -26.50
CA GLU A 548 -2.15 -35.89 -26.49
C GLU A 548 -1.69 -35.43 -25.10
N GLN A 549 -2.60 -34.93 -24.24
CA GLN A 549 -2.25 -34.43 -22.91
C GLN A 549 -2.28 -35.51 -21.83
N TYR A 550 -3.21 -36.46 -21.94
CA TYR A 550 -3.58 -37.39 -20.87
C TYR A 550 -3.85 -38.82 -21.35
N GLY A 551 -3.82 -39.09 -22.65
CA GLY A 551 -3.97 -40.43 -23.20
C GLY A 551 -2.78 -41.32 -22.80
N MET A 552 -3.05 -42.49 -22.23
CA MET A 552 -1.99 -43.47 -21.99
C MET A 552 -1.48 -44.01 -23.32
N VAL A 553 -0.22 -43.74 -23.64
CA VAL A 553 0.48 -44.41 -24.74
C VAL A 553 0.52 -45.90 -24.41
N SER A 554 -0.19 -46.73 -25.19
CA SER A 554 0.03 -48.17 -25.14
C SER A 554 1.48 -48.43 -25.55
N TYR A 555 2.27 -48.96 -24.63
CA TYR A 555 3.62 -49.43 -24.89
C TYR A 555 3.54 -50.60 -25.87
N ASN A 556 3.57 -50.32 -27.17
CA ASN A 556 3.82 -51.36 -28.16
C ASN A 556 5.28 -51.76 -28.02
N SER A 557 5.52 -52.88 -27.35
CA SER A 557 6.81 -53.55 -27.34
C SER A 557 7.38 -53.63 -28.76
N PRO A 558 8.69 -53.43 -28.93
CA PRO A 558 9.32 -53.62 -30.23
C PRO A 558 9.16 -55.08 -30.64
N LYS A 559 8.34 -55.36 -31.66
CA LYS A 559 8.38 -56.64 -32.34
C LYS A 559 9.68 -56.74 -33.11
N LYS A 560 10.56 -57.60 -32.60
CA LYS A 560 11.63 -58.27 -33.35
C LYS A 560 11.12 -58.84 -34.68
N GLY A 561 12.02 -58.83 -35.66
CA GLY A 561 12.00 -59.56 -36.93
C GLY A 561 12.85 -58.75 -37.91
N PHE A 562 14.14 -59.04 -38.15
CA PHE A 562 14.67 -60.27 -38.74
C PHE A 562 13.74 -60.78 -39.85
N GLN A 563 13.85 -60.18 -41.03
CA GLN A 563 14.46 -60.79 -42.22
C GLN A 563 14.95 -59.69 -43.17
#